data_AF-A0A1W1II91-F1
#
_entry.id   AF-A0A1W1II91-F1
#
_cell.length_a   1.000
_cell.length_b   1.000
_cell.length_c   1.000
_cell.angle_alpha   90.00
_cell.angle_beta   90.00
_cell.angle_gamma   90.00
#
_symmetry.space_group_name_H-M   'P 1'
#
loop_
_entity.id
_entity.type
_entity.pdbx_description
1 polymer ?
#
loop_
_entity_poly.entity_id
_entity_poly.type
_entity_poly.pdbx_seq_one_letter_code
_entity_poly.pdbx_strand_id
1 'polypeptide(L)' 'MEVDWAGSTAYVVDRDTGEKIKAYVFVAALPCSQLAYAEAFLTMKSVA' A
#
# COMPACT_ATOMS: atom_id res chain seq x y z
N MET A 1 -16.15 -7.76 3.21
CA MET A 1 -14.96 -6.91 3.09
C MET A 1 -14.05 -7.64 2.14
N GLU A 2 -13.65 -6.99 1.06
CA GLU A 2 -12.78 -7.56 0.03
C GLU A 2 -11.42 -6.87 0.14
N VAL A 3 -10.34 -7.64 0.04
CA VAL A 3 -8.97 -7.17 0.26
C VAL A 3 -8.09 -7.62 -0.89
N ASP A 4 -7.22 -6.72 -1.37
CA ASP A 4 -6.28 -7.02 -2.45
C ASP A 4 -5.02 -6.13 -2.35
N TRP A 5 -4.02 -6.46 -3.16
CA TRP A 5 -2.85 -5.63 -3.39
C TRP A 5 -2.97 -4.90 -4.73
N ALA A 6 -2.50 -3.65 -4.78
CA ALA A 6 -2.37 -2.96 -6.05
C ALA A 6 -1.38 -3.71 -6.97
N GLY A 7 -1.80 -3.99 -8.20
CA GLY A 7 -0.97 -4.73 -9.17
C GLY A 7 0.32 -4.00 -9.57
N SER A 8 0.34 -2.67 -9.46
CA SER A 8 1.52 -1.84 -9.66
C SER A 8 2.14 -1.46 -8.32
N THR A 9 3.47 -1.51 -8.21
CA THR A 9 4.20 -1.03 -7.03
C THR A 9 4.29 0.49 -7.03
N ALA A 10 4.11 1.09 -5.84
CA ALA A 10 4.35 2.51 -5.60
C ALA A 10 5.81 2.75 -5.17
N TYR A 11 6.18 4.02 -5.02
CA TYR A 11 7.49 4.42 -4.50
C TYR A 11 7.32 5.52 -3.46
N VAL A 12 8.00 5.37 -2.33
CA VAL A 12 8.27 6.45 -1.39
C VAL A 12 9.58 7.09 -1.82
N VAL A 13 9.57 8.41 -2.00
CA VAL A 13 10.80 9.17 -2.26
C VAL A 13 11.34 9.62 -0.91
N ASP A 14 12.53 9.14 -0.55
CA ASP A 14 13.24 9.62 0.62
C ASP A 14 13.55 11.11 0.43
N ARG A 15 13.16 11.94 1.40
CA ARG A 15 13.27 13.39 1.27
C ARG A 15 14.72 13.88 1.40
N ASP A 16 15.56 13.14 2.10
CA ASP A 16 16.93 13.53 2.42
C ASP A 16 17.91 13.03 1.35
N THR A 17 17.69 11.83 0.81
CA THR A 17 18.56 11.21 -0.21
C THR A 17 18.00 11.29 -1.63
N GLY A 18 16.69 11.48 -1.79
CA GLY A 18 16.01 11.38 -3.08
C GLY A 18 15.82 9.94 -3.57
N GLU A 19 16.18 8.93 -2.77
CA GLU A 19 16.07 7.52 -3.15
C GLU A 19 14.61 7.10 -3.30
N LYS A 20 14.33 6.28 -4.33
CA LYS A 20 13.01 5.70 -4.56
C LYS A 20 12.92 4.34 -3.87
N ILE A 21 12.27 4.31 -2.72
CA ILE A 21 12.04 3.09 -1.95
C ILE A 21 10.74 2.45 -2.46
N LYS A 22 10.83 1.18 -2.88
CA LYS A 22 9.66 0.43 -3.37
C LYS A 22 8.64 0.23 -2.24
N ALA A 23 7.38 0.50 -2.55
CA ALA A 23 6.25 0.30 -1.64
C ALA A 23 5.11 -0.47 -2.32
N TYR A 24 4.36 -1.20 -1.52
CA TYR A 24 3.23 -2.03 -1.94
C TYR A 24 1.97 -1.47 -1.30
N VAL A 25 0.94 -1.20 -2.10
CA VAL A 25 -0.30 -0.62 -1.59
C VAL A 25 -1.30 -1.73 -1.35
N PHE A 26 -1.68 -1.91 -0.09
CA PHE A 26 -2.78 -2.75 0.33
C PHE A 26 -4.08 -1.96 0.23
N VAL A 27 -5.13 -2.59 -0.32
CA VAL A 27 -6.45 -1.96 -0.48
C VAL A 27 -7.52 -2.86 0.10
N ALA A 28 -8.43 -2.28 0.89
CA ALA A 28 -9.60 -2.97 1.40
C ALA A 28 -10.88 -2.20 1.07
N ALA A 29 -11.82 -2.86 0.38
CA ALA A 29 -13.13 -2.31 0.07
C ALA A 29 -14.07 -2.49 1.29
N LEU A 30 -14.52 -1.37 1.85
CA LEU A 30 -15.42 -1.32 2.99
C LEU A 30 -16.86 -1.57 2.51
N PRO A 31 -17.51 -2.66 2.95
CA PRO A 31 -18.87 -2.98 2.51
C PRO A 31 -19.85 -1.84 2.77
N CYS A 32 -20.87 -1.71 1.92
CA CYS A 32 -22.05 -0.87 2.13
C CYS A 32 -21.76 0.65 2.27
N SER A 33 -20.52 1.10 2.08
CA SER A 33 -20.12 2.51 2.18
C SER A 33 -19.51 3.08 0.90
N GLN A 34 -19.16 2.23 -0.07
CA GLN A 34 -18.41 2.60 -1.27
C GLN A 34 -17.04 3.25 -0.97
N LEU A 35 -16.54 3.07 0.26
CA LEU A 35 -15.23 3.56 0.68
C LEU A 35 -14.18 2.45 0.54
N ALA A 36 -12.94 2.86 0.32
CA ALA A 36 -11.78 1.99 0.34
C ALA A 36 -10.75 2.50 1.36
N TYR A 37 -10.18 1.58 2.12
CA TYR A 37 -8.96 1.80 2.87
C TYR A 37 -7.76 1.49 1.97
N ALA A 38 -6.76 2.36 1.95
CA ALA A 38 -5.53 2.13 1.20
C ALA A 38 -4.31 2.55 2.03
N GLU A 39 -3.34 1.65 2.18
CA GLU A 39 -2.12 1.89 2.95
C GLU A 39 -0.89 1.30 2.25
N ALA A 40 0.22 2.05 2.28
CA ALA A 40 1.47 1.65 1.66
C ALA A 40 2.41 0.99 2.66
N PHE A 41 2.97 -0.17 2.27
CA PHE A 41 3.92 -0.94 3.08
C PHE A 41 5.23 -1.13 2.32
N LEU A 42 6.35 -1.12 3.04
CA LEU A 42 7.68 -1.38 2.45
C LEU A 42 7.90 -2.86 2.10
N THR A 43 7.07 -3.74 2.63
CA THR A 43 7.11 -5.19 2.44
C THR A 43 5.69 -5.74 2.33
N MET A 44 5.49 -6.75 1.49
CA MET A 44 4.22 -7.50 1.39
C MET A 44 4.05 -8.55 2.50
N LYS A 45 5.08 -8.76 3.34
CA LYS A 45 5.05 -9.72 4.44
C LYS A 45 4.73 -9.03 5.76
N SER A 46 3.96 -9.72 6.61
CA SER A 46 3.81 -9.35 8.01
C SER A 46 5.15 -9.51 8.74
N VAL A 47 5.48 -8.53 9.59
CA VAL A 47 6.43 -8.75 10.68
C VAL A 47 5.62 -9.39 11.80
N ALA A 48 5.97 -10.62 12.17
CA ALA A 48 5.33 -11.36 13.26
C ALA A 48 5.69 -10.75 14.62
#